data_AF-A0A101WX50-F1
#
_entry.id   AF-A0A101WX50-F1
#
_cell.length_a   1.000
_cell.length_b   1.000
_cell.length_c   1.000
_cell.angle_alpha   90.00
_cell.angle_beta   90.00
_cell.angle_gamma   90.00
#
_symmetry.space_group_name_H-M   'P 1'
#
loop_
_entity.id
_entity.type
_entity.pdbx_description
1 polymer ?
#
loop_
_entity_poly.entity_id
_entity_poly.type
_entity_poly.pdbx_seq_one_letter_code
_entity_poly.pdbx_strand_id
1 'polypeptide(L)'
;MRILAIINNPGLTPNHRQELLTKLRWEGLMVRNARIASDHIELDVLVNDEREVRLVERLGLNLQEVRVIDMERTINYDVHDALFKYVELFNKERFWEAHEVLEGIWRLNRDKGLQGLIILAAAFVKLQENNPRAFTELMMRAKDLIKNSNIPINKKSLLKRIDNALRSQKPFRIESADIEY
;
A
#
# COMPACT_ATOMS: atom_id res chain seq x y z
N MET A 1 2.25 5.76 20.66
CA MET A 1 2.59 4.71 19.68
C MET A 1 1.99 5.04 18.32
N ARG A 2 2.54 4.47 17.24
CA ARG A 2 1.98 4.58 15.88
C ARG A 2 1.24 3.30 15.56
N ILE A 3 0.00 3.43 15.08
CA ILE A 3 -0.84 2.29 14.72
C ILE A 3 -1.34 2.43 13.28
N LEU A 4 -1.48 1.29 12.61
CA LEU A 4 -2.23 1.13 11.38
C LEU A 4 -3.59 0.54 11.75
N ALA A 5 -4.65 1.34 11.61
CA ALA A 5 -6.02 0.85 11.75
C ALA A 5 -6.61 0.58 10.37
N ILE A 6 -7.18 -0.60 10.18
CA ILE A 6 -7.91 -0.99 8.99
C ILE A 6 -9.39 -0.94 9.33
N ILE A 7 -10.14 -0.16 8.56
CA ILE A 7 -11.60 -0.04 8.69
C ILE A 7 -12.26 -0.47 7.38
N ASN A 8 -13.50 -0.97 7.45
CA ASN A 8 -14.28 -1.24 6.24
C ASN A 8 -14.49 0.05 5.45
N ASN A 9 -14.40 -0.03 4.13
CA ASN A 9 -14.74 1.09 3.28
C ASN A 9 -16.27 1.15 3.05
N PRO A 10 -16.99 2.17 3.55
CA PRO A 10 -18.44 2.28 3.35
C PRO A 10 -18.83 2.81 1.95
N GLY A 11 -17.91 2.75 0.97
CA GLY A 11 -18.10 3.31 -0.38
C GLY A 11 -17.38 4.64 -0.61
N LEU A 12 -16.45 5.03 0.26
CA LEU A 12 -15.58 6.17 0.02
C LEU A 12 -14.60 5.88 -1.11
N THR A 13 -14.23 6.93 -1.82
CA THR A 13 -13.18 6.92 -2.85
C THR A 13 -12.06 7.85 -2.42
N PRO A 14 -10.86 7.79 -3.03
CA PRO A 14 -9.76 8.71 -2.71
C PRO A 14 -10.16 10.19 -2.71
N ASN A 15 -11.11 10.61 -3.54
CA ASN A 15 -11.63 11.99 -3.55
C ASN A 15 -12.20 12.45 -2.20
N HIS A 16 -12.69 11.53 -1.37
CA HIS A 16 -13.24 11.82 -0.04
C HIS A 16 -12.18 11.92 1.05
N ARG A 17 -10.91 11.65 0.74
CA ARG A 17 -9.82 11.55 1.73
C ARG A 17 -9.67 12.79 2.61
N GLN A 18 -9.73 13.99 2.02
CA GLN A 18 -9.53 15.22 2.78
C GLN A 18 -10.67 15.46 3.77
N GLU A 19 -11.90 15.18 3.37
CA GLU A 19 -13.08 15.26 4.24
C GLU A 19 -12.98 14.24 5.38
N LEU A 20 -12.62 12.99 5.06
CA LEU A 20 -12.43 11.93 6.06
C LEU A 20 -11.38 12.32 7.11
N LEU A 21 -10.21 12.79 6.67
CA LEU A 21 -9.15 13.25 7.59
C LEU A 21 -9.62 14.39 8.48
N THR A 22 -10.42 15.31 7.93
CA THR A 22 -10.98 16.44 8.69
C THR A 22 -11.94 15.95 9.78
N LYS A 23 -12.88 15.06 9.44
CA LYS A 23 -13.83 14.48 10.40
C LYS A 23 -13.13 13.68 11.50
N LEU A 24 -12.17 12.84 11.15
CA LEU A 24 -11.42 12.04 12.12
C LEU A 24 -10.64 12.91 13.11
N ARG A 25 -9.99 13.97 12.61
CA ARG A 25 -9.25 14.92 13.47
C ARG A 25 -10.18 15.73 14.35
N TRP A 26 -11.37 16.08 13.87
CA TRP A 26 -12.41 16.75 14.67
C TRP A 26 -12.89 15.88 15.83
N GLU A 27 -13.01 14.56 15.63
CA GLU A 27 -13.33 13.60 16.69
C GLU A 27 -12.17 13.41 17.71
N GLY A 28 -11.02 14.05 17.48
CA GLY A 28 -9.86 14.00 18.38
C GLY A 28 -8.80 12.95 18.01
N LEU A 29 -8.95 12.23 16.89
CA LEU A 29 -7.93 11.29 16.43
C LEU A 29 -6.75 12.01 15.75
N MET A 30 -5.52 11.73 16.20
CA MET A 30 -4.31 12.22 15.56
C MET A 30 -3.94 11.40 14.31
N VAL A 31 -4.75 11.53 13.26
CA VAL A 31 -4.54 10.82 11.99
C VAL A 31 -3.49 11.54 11.13
N ARG A 32 -2.35 10.89 10.91
CA ARG A 32 -1.27 11.36 10.05
C ARG A 32 -1.61 11.20 8.58
N ASN A 33 -2.17 10.04 8.23
CA ASN A 33 -2.47 9.68 6.85
C ASN A 33 -3.69 8.75 6.77
N ALA A 34 -4.36 8.78 5.63
CA ALA A 34 -5.44 7.86 5.27
C ALA A 34 -5.23 7.37 3.83
N ARG A 35 -5.37 6.07 3.59
CA ARG A 35 -5.30 5.43 2.28
C ARG A 35 -6.62 4.72 2.03
N ILE A 36 -7.34 5.14 0.99
CA ILE A 36 -8.67 4.60 0.67
C ILE A 36 -8.52 3.56 -0.45
N ALA A 37 -8.62 2.29 -0.08
CA ALA A 37 -8.69 1.15 -1.00
C ALA A 37 -10.14 0.88 -1.41
N SER A 38 -10.37 -0.07 -2.32
CA SER A 38 -11.71 -0.40 -2.79
C SER A 38 -12.62 -1.00 -1.71
N ASP A 39 -12.09 -1.85 -0.82
CA ASP A 39 -12.83 -2.57 0.21
C ASP A 39 -12.53 -2.10 1.66
N HIS A 40 -11.40 -1.44 1.87
CA HIS A 40 -10.97 -0.97 3.19
C HIS A 40 -10.36 0.44 3.14
N ILE A 41 -10.18 1.03 4.32
CA ILE A 41 -9.41 2.25 4.50
C ILE A 41 -8.34 1.99 5.55
N GLU A 42 -7.11 2.35 5.23
CA GLU A 42 -6.00 2.31 6.17
C GLU A 42 -5.79 3.70 6.81
N LEU A 43 -5.78 3.75 8.13
CA LEU A 43 -5.49 4.94 8.91
C LEU A 43 -4.14 4.79 9.62
N ASP A 44 -3.24 5.72 9.35
CA ASP A 44 -1.98 5.87 10.08
C ASP A 44 -2.19 6.89 11.21
N VAL A 45 -2.25 6.38 12.44
CA VAL A 45 -2.69 7.15 13.61
C VAL A 45 -1.61 7.14 14.68
N LEU A 46 -1.41 8.29 15.33
CA LEU A 46 -0.67 8.37 16.58
C LEU A 46 -1.66 8.32 17.74
N VAL A 47 -1.42 7.42 18.68
CA VAL A 47 -2.27 7.25 19.87
C VAL A 47 -1.41 7.10 21.12
N ASN A 48 -1.91 7.50 22.28
CA ASN A 48 -1.28 7.14 23.55
C ASN A 48 -1.75 5.74 24.01
N ASP A 49 -3.01 5.42 23.71
CA ASP A 49 -3.65 4.14 23.98
C ASP A 49 -4.33 3.59 22.70
N GLU A 50 -4.14 2.30 22.38
CA GLU A 50 -4.74 1.67 21.18
C GLU A 50 -6.27 1.81 21.12
N ARG A 51 -6.94 1.91 22.28
CA ARG A 51 -8.40 2.09 22.37
C ARG A 51 -8.88 3.41 21.79
N GLU A 52 -8.01 4.43 21.69
CA GLU A 52 -8.35 5.72 21.07
C GLU A 52 -8.82 5.54 19.61
N VAL A 53 -8.33 4.53 18.90
CA VAL A 53 -8.73 4.29 17.51
C VAL A 53 -10.20 3.92 17.36
N ARG A 54 -10.87 3.47 18.42
CA ARG A 54 -12.33 3.21 18.42
C ARG A 54 -13.17 4.47 18.20
N LEU A 55 -12.59 5.67 18.31
CA LEU A 55 -13.27 6.92 17.96
C LEU A 55 -13.79 6.92 16.51
N VAL A 56 -13.22 6.12 15.60
CA VAL A 56 -13.76 5.94 14.23
C VAL A 56 -15.20 5.43 14.23
N GLU A 57 -15.60 4.64 15.23
CA GLU A 57 -16.95 4.05 15.32
C GLU A 57 -18.02 5.12 15.53
N ARG A 58 -17.68 6.28 16.11
CA ARG A 58 -18.58 7.44 16.25
C ARG A 58 -19.00 8.04 14.91
N LEU A 59 -18.17 7.85 13.88
CA LEU A 59 -18.44 8.25 12.51
C LEU A 59 -19.15 7.15 11.70
N GLY A 60 -19.59 6.06 12.35
CA GLY A 60 -20.18 4.90 11.70
C GLY A 60 -19.16 4.05 10.93
N LEU A 61 -17.86 4.23 11.16
CA LEU A 61 -16.81 3.46 10.51
C LEU A 61 -16.50 2.20 11.32
N ASN A 62 -16.52 1.05 10.67
CA ASN A 62 -16.33 -0.23 11.34
C ASN A 62 -14.85 -0.62 11.36
N LEU A 63 -14.27 -0.73 12.56
CA LEU A 63 -12.90 -1.16 12.79
C LEU A 63 -12.75 -2.67 12.59
N GLN A 64 -11.84 -3.06 11.69
CA GLN A 64 -11.57 -4.46 11.34
C GLN A 64 -10.29 -4.97 12.01
N GLU A 65 -9.22 -4.20 11.92
CA GLU A 65 -7.89 -4.62 12.38
C GLU A 65 -7.13 -3.41 12.94
N VAL A 66 -6.33 -3.64 13.99
CA VAL A 66 -5.38 -2.66 14.53
C VAL A 66 -4.02 -3.33 14.59
N ARG A 67 -3.00 -2.68 14.04
CA ARG A 67 -1.61 -3.12 14.11
C ARG A 67 -0.75 -2.01 14.68
N VAL A 68 0.08 -2.34 15.65
CA VAL A 68 1.16 -1.44 16.07
C VAL A 68 2.23 -1.44 14.98
N ILE A 69 2.56 -0.25 14.46
CA ILE A 69 3.66 -0.09 13.50
C ILE A 69 4.96 0.00 14.31
N ASP A 70 5.70 -1.09 14.30
CA ASP A 70 7.07 -1.14 14.81
C ASP A 70 8.04 -0.80 13.67
N MET A 71 8.60 0.40 13.70
CA MET A 71 9.54 0.88 12.67
C MET A 71 10.93 0.22 12.78
N GLU A 72 11.22 -0.50 13.87
CA GLU A 72 12.52 -1.15 14.10
C GLU A 72 12.49 -2.64 13.73
N ARG A 73 11.31 -3.20 13.47
CA ARG A 73 11.16 -4.60 13.07
C ARG A 73 11.81 -4.86 11.71
N THR A 74 13.00 -5.43 11.76
CA THR A 74 13.63 -6.04 10.59
C THR A 74 13.01 -7.42 10.40
N ILE A 75 12.09 -7.57 9.44
CA ILE A 75 11.55 -8.88 9.13
C ILE A 75 12.55 -9.60 8.22
N ASN A 76 13.20 -10.64 8.74
CA ASN A 76 14.05 -11.54 7.97
C ASN A 76 13.17 -12.49 7.16
N TYR A 77 12.64 -12.03 6.03
CA TYR A 77 12.10 -12.91 5.01
C TYR A 77 13.22 -13.40 4.09
N ASP A 78 13.13 -14.64 3.65
CA ASP A 78 13.77 -15.03 2.40
C ASP A 78 13.14 -14.23 1.22
N VAL A 79 13.92 -14.01 0.15
CA VAL A 79 13.46 -13.23 -1.02
C VAL A 79 12.17 -13.80 -1.61
N HIS A 80 12.05 -15.12 -1.66
CA HIS A 80 10.89 -15.79 -2.22
C HIS A 80 9.65 -15.56 -1.34
N ASP A 81 9.77 -15.77 -0.02
CA ASP A 81 8.66 -15.58 0.92
C ASP A 81 8.18 -14.12 0.94
N ALA A 82 9.11 -13.17 0.89
CA ALA A 82 8.77 -11.75 0.80
C ALA A 82 8.03 -11.42 -0.50
N LEU A 83 8.38 -12.05 -1.62
CA LEU A 83 7.71 -11.85 -2.89
C LEU A 83 6.27 -12.39 -2.86
N PHE A 84 6.06 -13.59 -2.30
CA PHE A 84 4.71 -14.13 -2.13
C PHE A 84 3.87 -13.22 -1.23
N LYS A 85 4.45 -12.74 -0.13
CA LYS A 85 3.77 -11.82 0.79
C LYS A 85 3.48 -10.48 0.12
N TYR A 86 4.41 -9.95 -0.68
CA TYR A 86 4.20 -8.76 -1.50
C TYR A 86 3.00 -8.92 -2.42
N VAL A 87 2.93 -10.00 -3.21
CA VAL A 87 1.83 -10.26 -4.14
C VAL A 87 0.50 -10.42 -3.40
N GLU A 88 0.49 -11.13 -2.27
CA GLU A 88 -0.70 -11.29 -1.42
C GLU A 88 -1.25 -9.93 -0.95
N LEU A 89 -0.38 -9.07 -0.40
CA LEU A 89 -0.75 -7.75 0.11
C LEU A 89 -1.15 -6.81 -1.03
N PHE A 90 -0.41 -6.83 -2.13
CA PHE A 90 -0.70 -6.03 -3.33
C PHE A 90 -2.09 -6.34 -3.87
N ASN A 91 -2.45 -7.62 -3.96
CA ASN A 91 -3.77 -8.06 -4.45
C ASN A 91 -4.93 -7.74 -3.51
N LYS A 92 -4.63 -7.48 -2.23
CA LYS A 92 -5.56 -6.97 -1.21
C LYS A 92 -5.57 -5.44 -1.14
N GLU A 93 -4.91 -4.75 -2.07
CA GLU A 93 -4.73 -3.30 -2.07
C GLU A 93 -4.03 -2.73 -0.82
N ARG A 94 -3.33 -3.59 -0.05
CA ARG A 94 -2.49 -3.19 1.09
C ARG A 94 -1.12 -2.74 0.60
N PHE A 95 -1.10 -1.77 -0.30
CA PHE A 95 0.11 -1.35 -1.03
C PHE A 95 1.17 -0.73 -0.12
N TRP A 96 0.76 -0.11 1.00
CA TRP A 96 1.69 0.38 1.98
C TRP A 96 2.49 -0.78 2.61
N GLU A 97 1.81 -1.80 3.10
CA GLU A 97 2.50 -2.99 3.66
C GLU A 97 3.23 -3.79 2.59
N ALA A 98 2.71 -3.88 1.36
CA ALA A 98 3.39 -4.55 0.27
C ALA A 98 4.79 -3.96 0.04
N HIS A 99 4.91 -2.63 -0.02
CA HIS A 99 6.23 -2.03 -0.22
C HIS A 99 7.17 -2.24 0.97
N GLU A 100 6.66 -2.17 2.21
CA GLU A 100 7.47 -2.38 3.43
C GLU A 100 8.07 -3.79 3.46
N VAL A 101 7.31 -4.81 3.04
CA VAL A 101 7.78 -6.21 2.99
C VAL A 101 9.02 -6.38 2.10
N LEU A 102 9.05 -5.73 0.93
CA LEU A 102 10.20 -5.81 0.03
C LEU A 102 11.31 -4.82 0.42
N GLU A 103 10.99 -3.71 1.08
CA GLU A 103 11.97 -2.69 1.43
C GLU A 103 13.06 -3.21 2.36
N GLY A 104 12.71 -4.05 3.33
CA GLY A 104 13.69 -4.68 4.24
C GLY A 104 14.78 -5.45 3.49
N ILE A 105 14.39 -6.26 2.51
CA ILE A 105 15.32 -7.04 1.68
C ILE A 105 16.11 -6.12 0.74
N TRP A 106 15.42 -5.17 0.09
CA TRP A 106 16.06 -4.24 -0.84
C TRP A 106 17.13 -3.38 -0.16
N ARG A 107 16.97 -3.00 1.12
CA ARG A 107 17.99 -2.24 1.86
C ARG A 107 19.31 -3.01 1.98
N LEU A 108 19.27 -4.33 1.98
CA LEU A 108 20.45 -5.20 2.09
C LEU A 108 21.16 -5.42 0.75
N ASN A 109 20.41 -5.75 -0.31
CA ASN A 109 20.99 -6.14 -1.60
C ASN A 109 20.96 -5.06 -2.69
N ARG A 110 20.18 -3.98 -2.49
CA ARG A 110 19.94 -2.88 -3.43
C ARG A 110 19.47 -3.32 -4.82
N ASP A 111 18.79 -4.45 -4.90
CA ASP A 111 18.31 -5.03 -6.16
C ASP A 111 17.35 -4.09 -6.92
N LYS A 112 17.61 -3.86 -8.21
CA LYS A 112 16.83 -2.91 -9.03
C LYS A 112 15.45 -3.44 -9.42
N GLY A 113 15.30 -4.76 -9.53
CA GLY A 113 14.02 -5.41 -9.78
C GLY A 113 13.07 -5.25 -8.59
N LEU A 114 13.55 -5.55 -7.38
CA LEU A 114 12.84 -5.30 -6.12
C LEU A 114 12.52 -3.81 -5.95
N GLN A 115 13.47 -2.92 -6.28
CA GLN A 115 13.19 -1.48 -6.28
C GLN A 115 12.02 -1.11 -7.20
N GLY A 116 11.93 -1.73 -8.37
CA GLY A 116 10.82 -1.56 -9.31
C GLY A 116 9.47 -1.97 -8.71
N LEU A 117 9.40 -3.13 -8.03
CA LEU A 117 8.19 -3.61 -7.36
C LEU A 117 7.80 -2.73 -6.16
N ILE A 118 8.77 -2.29 -5.35
CA ILE A 118 8.54 -1.35 -4.25
C ILE A 118 7.92 -0.06 -4.76
N ILE A 119 8.48 0.53 -5.84
CA ILE A 119 7.96 1.77 -6.43
C ILE A 119 6.60 1.54 -7.08
N LEU A 120 6.33 0.35 -7.64
CA LEU A 120 5.02 -0.01 -8.17
C LEU A 120 3.94 0.04 -7.08
N ALA A 121 4.18 -0.58 -5.92
CA ALA A 121 3.26 -0.49 -4.79
C ALA A 121 3.13 0.96 -4.27
N ALA A 122 4.24 1.69 -4.15
CA ALA A 122 4.23 3.10 -3.73
C ALA A 122 3.43 4.00 -4.70
N ALA A 123 3.40 3.69 -6.00
CA ALA A 123 2.55 4.41 -6.95
C ALA A 123 1.07 4.26 -6.57
N PHE A 124 0.60 3.04 -6.29
CA PHE A 124 -0.79 2.81 -5.89
C PHE A 124 -1.14 3.42 -4.53
N VAL A 125 -0.19 3.49 -3.59
CA VAL A 125 -0.35 4.30 -2.36
C VAL A 125 -0.73 5.75 -2.72
N LYS A 126 -0.13 6.34 -3.75
CA LYS A 126 -0.46 7.71 -4.19
C LYS A 126 -1.86 7.83 -4.79
N LEU A 127 -2.39 6.80 -5.44
CA LEU A 127 -3.81 6.82 -5.83
C LEU A 127 -4.73 6.76 -4.61
N GLN A 128 -4.45 5.90 -3.64
CA GLN A 128 -5.22 5.81 -2.39
C GLN A 128 -5.19 7.13 -1.58
N GLU A 129 -4.12 7.91 -1.75
CA GLU A 129 -3.92 9.24 -1.16
C GLU A 129 -4.55 10.40 -1.97
N ASN A 130 -5.26 10.09 -3.06
CA ASN A 130 -5.81 11.07 -4.01
C ASN A 130 -4.75 11.96 -4.68
N ASN A 131 -3.61 11.36 -5.04
CA ASN A 131 -2.52 12.04 -5.74
C ASN A 131 -2.22 11.36 -7.09
N PRO A 132 -3.09 11.53 -8.11
CA PRO A 132 -2.93 10.89 -9.42
C PRO A 132 -1.68 11.37 -10.19
N ARG A 133 -1.20 12.57 -9.90
CA ARG A 133 0.05 13.09 -10.47
C ARG A 133 1.24 12.27 -9.98
N ALA A 134 1.42 12.16 -8.67
CA ALA A 134 2.51 11.38 -8.09
C ALA A 134 2.40 9.88 -8.42
N PHE A 135 1.18 9.35 -8.54
CA PHE A 135 0.96 8.00 -9.08
C PHE A 135 1.59 7.85 -10.46
N THR A 136 1.30 8.76 -11.39
CA THR A 136 1.79 8.68 -12.77
C THR A 136 3.32 8.73 -12.81
N GLU A 137 3.91 9.67 -12.07
CA GLU A 137 5.37 9.83 -11.95
C GLU A 137 6.05 8.55 -11.41
N LEU A 138 5.53 7.98 -10.31
CA LEU A 138 6.07 6.76 -9.72
C LEU A 138 5.83 5.53 -10.60
N MET A 139 4.66 5.41 -11.23
CA MET A 139 4.32 4.29 -12.09
C MET A 139 5.21 4.23 -13.34
N MET A 140 5.54 5.39 -13.94
CA MET A 140 6.51 5.46 -15.03
C MET A 140 7.91 5.02 -14.58
N ARG A 141 8.34 5.43 -13.39
CA ARG A 141 9.62 5.00 -12.81
C ARG A 141 9.65 3.51 -12.50
N ALA A 142 8.59 2.95 -11.93
CA ALA A 142 8.45 1.52 -11.68
C ALA A 142 8.55 0.73 -13.00
N LYS A 143 7.83 1.18 -14.03
CA LYS A 143 7.84 0.59 -15.37
C LYS A 143 9.25 0.51 -15.94
N ASP A 144 10.02 1.60 -15.86
CA ASP A 144 11.39 1.63 -16.38
C ASP A 144 12.31 0.66 -15.63
N LEU A 145 12.27 0.66 -14.29
CA LEU A 145 13.06 -0.27 -13.47
C LEU A 145 12.72 -1.73 -13.77
N ILE A 146 11.43 -2.07 -13.84
CA ILE A 146 10.96 -3.43 -14.14
C ILE A 146 11.37 -3.85 -15.54
N LYS A 147 11.29 -2.96 -16.53
CA LYS A 147 11.72 -3.25 -17.91
C LYS A 147 13.20 -3.62 -17.95
N ASN A 148 14.04 -2.85 -17.24
CA ASN A 148 15.50 -2.91 -17.33
C ASN A 148 16.18 -3.83 -16.30
N SER A 149 15.42 -4.50 -15.41
CA SER A 149 15.97 -5.35 -14.34
C SER A 149 15.44 -6.79 -14.45
N ASN A 150 16.14 -7.76 -13.86
CA ASN A 150 15.56 -9.08 -13.66
C ASN A 150 14.56 -9.03 -12.50
N ILE A 151 13.42 -9.71 -12.63
CA ILE A 151 12.44 -9.82 -11.55
C ILE A 151 11.85 -11.23 -11.52
N PRO A 152 11.55 -11.79 -10.34
CA PRO A 152 10.93 -13.11 -10.18
C PRO A 152 9.41 -13.09 -10.47
N ILE A 153 8.97 -12.25 -11.40
CA ILE A 153 7.57 -12.15 -11.83
C ILE A 153 7.57 -12.01 -13.36
N ASN A 154 6.61 -12.63 -14.04
CA ASN A 154 6.39 -12.54 -15.47
C ASN A 154 6.33 -11.08 -15.93
N LYS A 155 7.47 -10.60 -16.42
CA LYS A 155 7.68 -9.18 -16.76
C LYS A 155 6.72 -8.70 -17.84
N LYS A 156 6.42 -9.56 -18.83
CA LYS A 156 5.52 -9.21 -19.94
C LYS A 156 4.09 -9.01 -19.47
N SER A 157 3.58 -9.90 -18.62
CA SER A 157 2.26 -9.78 -17.98
C SER A 157 2.20 -8.50 -17.13
N LEU A 158 3.19 -8.29 -16.27
CA LEU A 158 3.24 -7.15 -15.35
C LEU A 158 3.31 -5.81 -16.09
N LEU A 159 4.16 -5.66 -17.11
CA LEU A 159 4.26 -4.44 -17.89
C LEU A 159 2.95 -4.10 -18.62
N LYS A 160 2.25 -5.11 -19.16
CA LYS A 160 0.92 -4.91 -19.78
C LYS A 160 -0.10 -4.38 -18.78
N ARG A 161 -0.11 -4.90 -17.55
CA ARG A 161 -1.00 -4.44 -16.46
C ARG A 161 -0.66 -3.02 -16.01
N ILE A 162 0.63 -2.70 -15.89
CA ILE A 162 1.12 -1.34 -15.62
C ILE A 162 0.65 -0.36 -16.69
N ASP A 163 0.75 -0.71 -17.97
CA ASP A 163 0.30 0.15 -19.07
C ASP A 163 -1.20 0.42 -19.04
N ASN A 164 -2.00 -0.59 -18.67
CA ASN A 164 -3.43 -0.41 -18.47
C ASN A 164 -3.76 0.44 -17.24
N ALA A 165 -2.99 0.31 -16.16
CA ALA A 165 -3.15 1.10 -14.94
C ALA A 165 -2.80 2.58 -15.15
N LEU A 166 -1.76 2.88 -15.93
CA LEU A 166 -1.42 4.26 -16.32
C LEU A 166 -2.57 4.98 -17.02
N ARG A 167 -3.36 4.26 -17.81
CA ARG A 167 -4.52 4.82 -18.53
C ARG A 167 -5.78 4.90 -17.67
N SER A 168 -6.05 3.83 -16.91
CA SER A 168 -7.31 3.68 -16.16
C SER A 168 -7.26 4.28 -14.76
N GLN A 169 -6.06 4.48 -14.19
CA GLN A 169 -5.83 4.82 -12.78
C GLN A 169 -6.55 3.87 -11.82
N LYS A 170 -6.61 2.58 -12.18
CA LYS A 170 -7.19 1.53 -11.34
C LYS A 170 -6.13 0.52 -10.91
N PRO A 171 -6.21 0.01 -9.67
CA PRO A 171 -5.49 -1.16 -9.22
C PRO A 171 -5.67 -2.36 -10.15
N PHE A 172 -4.68 -3.25 -10.15
CA PHE A 172 -4.76 -4.55 -10.78
C PHE A 172 -4.24 -5.62 -9.83
N ARG A 173 -4.49 -6.89 -10.16
CA ARG A 173 -3.91 -8.03 -9.46
C ARG A 173 -2.72 -8.60 -10.21
N ILE A 174 -1.72 -9.07 -9.47
CA ILE A 174 -0.61 -9.88 -9.95
C ILE A 174 -1.01 -11.34 -9.74
N GLU A 175 -1.01 -12.15 -10.80
CA GLU A 175 -1.39 -13.56 -10.66
C GLU A 175 -0.28 -14.31 -9.92
N SER A 176 -0.61 -15.20 -8.98
CA SER A 176 0.41 -16.02 -8.31
C SER A 176 1.16 -16.94 -9.30
N ALA A 177 0.50 -17.32 -10.40
CA ALA A 177 1.11 -18.08 -11.49
C ALA A 177 2.13 -17.26 -12.31
N ASP A 178 2.15 -15.92 -12.14
CA ASP A 178 3.17 -15.07 -12.76
C ASP A 178 4.49 -15.09 -11.95
N ILE A 179 4.56 -15.68 -10.76
CA ILE A 179 5.80 -15.78 -9.99
C ILE A 179 6.71 -16.84 -10.64
N GLU A 180 7.94 -16.45 -10.98
CA GLU A 180 8.93 -17.33 -11.60
C GLU A 180 9.85 -17.93 -10.52
N TYR A 181 10.04 -19.26 -10.55
CA TYR A 181 10.92 -20.02 -9.63
C TYR A 181 12.37 -20.06 -10.14
#